data_AF-A0A8T3Y1X4-F1
#
_entry.id   AF-A0A8T3Y1X4-F1
#
_cell.length_a   1.000
_cell.length_b   1.000
_cell.length_c   1.000
_cell.angle_alpha   90.00
_cell.angle_beta   90.00
_cell.angle_gamma   90.00
#
_symmetry.space_group_name_H-M   'P 1'
#
loop_
_entity.id
_entity.type
_entity.pdbx_description
1 polymer ?
#
loop_
_entity_poly.entity_id
_entity_poly.type
_entity_poly.pdbx_seq_one_letter_code
_entity_poly.pdbx_strand_id
1 'polypeptide(L)'
;MATEFALLKQPWDIITVYYDYNEPLEQLGKKLAGTLDEIDNKKYKNVYIVSHSYGGLLTQEALQFMEVQRNKDSSKYEVMQKIRKAILMAAPNKGSPAIEIYKKLDIALLASELEGEKFVLNDQTLKQLATGKTIPRVKGVKYEVIVGTAPYSFTNSLFKELKGENDGVVTTTSAQTIGGEPVNNMCKDYYEIKLTHTELNDNPLIAKLIMRSINDDHSEQRREETIAGYTNYYSLTINKCSPDTTYTIIGEPILPEEAYDPTNCACGNGYCGVGEDESTCPKDCAVIKRESATCTIIIPAVLYLLLSALLVLTLTSLIKTMLKKETMRTVIKGTVIELLVVALAVVQYVQCGSINLLLYASSFGMMIVMLITIIQKSVFESKQKTSEQESAESYKSRPKILFSIKKFRPYFQPAPPKKEKTEPKIIIVKKKYKKAEIIKSLKKAKLWKK
;
A
#
# COMPACT_ATOMS: atom_id res chain seq x y z
N MET A 1 19.75 5.23 16.46
CA MET A 1 19.40 5.65 17.83
C MET A 1 20.59 6.20 18.61
N ALA A 2 21.64 5.42 18.93
CA ALA A 2 22.81 5.90 19.69
C ALA A 2 23.47 7.16 19.10
N THR A 3 23.68 7.16 17.79
CA THR A 3 24.22 8.32 17.07
C THR A 3 23.32 9.56 17.20
N GLU A 4 22.00 9.40 17.24
CA GLU A 4 21.08 10.54 17.34
C GLU A 4 21.03 11.12 18.74
N PHE A 5 20.98 10.29 19.77
CA PHE A 5 21.10 10.75 21.15
C PHE A 5 22.42 11.49 21.39
N ALA A 6 23.53 10.97 20.83
CA ALA A 6 24.83 11.63 20.89
C ALA A 6 24.86 12.96 20.12
N LEU A 7 24.32 12.99 18.90
CA LEU A 7 24.24 14.20 18.06
C LEU A 7 23.45 15.32 18.75
N LEU A 8 22.32 14.96 19.36
CA LEU A 8 21.43 15.88 20.08
C LEU A 8 21.84 16.11 21.54
N LYS A 9 23.02 15.62 21.95
CA LYS A 9 23.58 15.74 23.31
C LYS A 9 22.58 15.37 24.42
N GLN A 10 21.75 14.37 24.16
CA GLN A 10 20.73 13.94 25.11
C GLN A 10 21.40 13.11 26.22
N PRO A 11 20.91 13.18 27.47
CA PRO A 11 21.57 12.59 28.63
C PRO A 11 21.27 11.08 28.79
N TRP A 12 21.29 10.33 27.69
CA TRP A 12 20.95 8.90 27.68
C TRP A 12 22.17 8.03 27.36
N ASP A 13 22.40 7.03 28.22
CA ASP A 13 23.34 5.95 27.94
C ASP A 13 22.56 4.77 27.33
N ILE A 14 23.05 4.22 26.21
CA ILE A 14 22.44 3.07 25.54
C ILE A 14 23.31 1.84 25.80
N ILE A 15 22.68 0.81 26.36
CA ILE A 15 23.33 -0.46 26.67
C ILE A 15 22.65 -1.55 25.86
N THR A 16 23.43 -2.28 25.07
CA THR A 16 22.95 -3.45 24.33
C THR A 16 23.28 -4.71 25.11
N VAL A 17 22.26 -5.51 25.41
CA VAL A 17 22.41 -6.79 26.11
C VAL A 17 22.34 -7.93 25.10
N TYR A 18 23.35 -8.80 25.13
CA TYR A 18 23.40 -10.01 24.32
C TYR A 18 22.99 -11.21 25.17
N TYR A 19 22.31 -12.17 24.57
CA TYR A 19 21.88 -13.40 25.23
C TYR A 19 21.95 -14.59 24.27
N ASP A 20 22.16 -15.79 24.82
CA ASP A 20 22.18 -17.03 24.05
C ASP A 20 20.75 -17.57 23.89
N TYR A 21 20.23 -17.54 22.66
CA TYR A 21 18.87 -17.99 22.35
C TYR A 21 18.64 -19.50 22.55
N ASN A 22 19.69 -20.28 22.83
CA ASN A 22 19.59 -21.71 23.11
C ASN A 22 19.20 -22.02 24.55
N GLU A 23 19.27 -21.04 25.44
CA GLU A 23 18.89 -21.20 26.83
C GLU A 23 17.38 -21.04 27.03
N PRO A 24 16.78 -21.76 28.00
CA PRO A 24 15.37 -21.59 28.32
C PRO A 24 15.05 -20.15 28.75
N LEU A 25 13.88 -19.64 28.32
CA LEU A 25 13.41 -18.28 28.61
C LEU A 25 13.52 -17.91 30.09
N GLU A 26 13.18 -18.82 31.00
CA GLU A 26 13.23 -18.59 32.45
C GLU A 26 14.66 -18.37 32.95
N GLN A 27 15.65 -19.04 32.35
CA GLN A 27 17.06 -18.87 32.70
C GLN A 27 17.61 -17.56 32.13
N LEU A 28 17.26 -17.26 30.88
CA LEU A 28 17.59 -15.99 30.25
C LEU A 28 16.99 -14.81 31.00
N GLY A 29 15.73 -14.91 31.45
CA GLY A 29 15.06 -13.89 32.26
C GLY A 29 15.80 -13.60 33.56
N LYS A 30 16.29 -14.64 34.24
CA LYS A 30 17.14 -14.49 35.43
C LYS A 30 18.48 -13.82 35.12
N LYS A 31 19.13 -14.20 34.01
CA LYS A 31 20.40 -13.59 33.57
C LYS A 31 20.22 -12.12 33.22
N LEU A 32 19.17 -11.77 32.48
CA LEU A 32 18.84 -10.39 32.17
C LEU A 32 18.50 -9.60 33.43
N ALA A 33 17.74 -10.16 34.36
CA ALA A 33 17.47 -9.53 35.66
C ALA A 33 18.76 -9.23 36.44
N GLY A 34 19.69 -10.18 36.52
CA GLY A 34 21.00 -9.96 37.13
C GLY A 34 21.80 -8.88 36.40
N THR A 35 21.79 -8.91 35.06
CA THR A 35 22.45 -7.88 34.23
C THR A 35 21.86 -6.49 34.49
N LEU A 36 20.53 -6.36 34.61
CA LEU A 36 19.87 -5.09 34.90
C LEU A 36 20.19 -4.59 36.31
N ASP A 37 20.28 -5.48 37.29
CA ASP A 37 20.67 -5.14 38.68
C ASP A 37 22.13 -4.67 38.75
N GLU A 38 23.02 -5.32 37.99
CA GLU A 38 24.43 -4.93 37.86
C GLU A 38 24.60 -3.61 37.12
N ILE A 39 23.79 -3.37 36.07
CA ILE A 39 23.84 -2.15 35.27
C ILE A 39 23.61 -0.93 36.16
N ASP A 40 22.83 -1.02 37.27
CA ASP A 40 22.64 0.16 38.09
C ASP A 40 22.01 0.08 39.51
N ASN A 41 22.87 0.07 40.53
CA ASN A 41 22.45 0.50 41.87
C ASN A 41 22.69 2.00 42.17
N LYS A 42 23.44 2.80 41.39
CA LYS A 42 23.82 4.19 41.81
C LYS A 42 23.93 5.30 40.74
N LYS A 43 24.07 4.99 39.45
CA LYS A 43 24.34 5.94 38.37
C LYS A 43 23.08 6.48 37.66
N TYR A 44 22.06 5.66 37.42
CA TYR A 44 20.88 6.07 36.63
C TYR A 44 19.65 6.33 37.52
N LYS A 45 18.84 7.30 37.11
CA LYS A 45 17.57 7.65 37.78
C LYS A 45 16.39 6.91 37.18
N ASN A 46 16.44 6.68 35.87
CA ASN A 46 15.40 6.04 35.09
C ASN A 46 16.03 5.01 34.15
N VAL A 47 15.35 3.87 33.99
CA VAL A 47 15.72 2.80 33.07
C VAL A 47 14.54 2.56 32.13
N TYR A 48 14.84 2.50 30.83
CA TYR A 48 13.88 2.20 29.77
C TYR A 48 14.40 0.96 29.05
N ILE A 49 13.55 -0.05 28.91
CA ILE A 49 13.92 -1.30 28.23
C ILE A 49 13.24 -1.30 26.87
N VAL A 50 14.04 -1.48 25.83
CA VAL A 50 13.54 -1.64 24.46
C VAL A 50 13.90 -3.05 24.03
N SER A 51 12.92 -3.80 23.55
CA SER A 51 13.17 -5.17 23.10
C SER A 51 12.36 -5.51 21.86
N HIS A 52 12.90 -6.44 21.08
CA HIS A 52 12.33 -6.87 19.81
C HIS A 52 12.12 -8.38 19.81
N SER A 53 11.02 -8.84 19.20
CA SER A 53 10.73 -10.24 19.00
C SER A 53 10.81 -11.05 20.30
N TYR A 54 11.60 -12.13 20.34
CA TYR A 54 11.86 -12.94 21.53
C TYR A 54 12.37 -12.12 22.73
N GLY A 55 13.11 -11.04 22.47
CA GLY A 55 13.55 -10.09 23.50
C GLY A 55 12.38 -9.52 24.30
N GLY A 56 11.20 -9.38 23.69
CA GLY A 56 9.99 -8.93 24.37
C GLY A 56 9.50 -9.89 25.45
N LEU A 57 9.52 -11.20 25.18
CA LEU A 57 9.21 -12.23 26.18
C LEU A 57 10.28 -12.26 27.28
N LEU A 58 11.54 -12.14 26.88
CA LEU A 58 12.68 -12.12 27.78
C LEU A 58 12.62 -10.93 28.76
N THR A 59 12.33 -9.72 28.28
CA THR A 59 12.13 -8.54 29.11
C THR A 59 11.02 -8.77 30.13
N GLN A 60 9.88 -9.29 29.70
CA GLN A 60 8.76 -9.57 30.60
C GLN A 60 9.12 -10.61 31.67
N GLU A 61 9.81 -11.69 31.28
CA GLU A 61 10.25 -12.73 32.22
C GLU A 61 11.22 -12.18 33.26
N ALA A 62 12.17 -11.33 32.84
CA ALA A 62 13.12 -10.68 33.74
C ALA A 62 12.42 -9.76 34.74
N LEU A 63 11.50 -8.90 34.26
CA LEU A 63 10.72 -8.01 35.12
C LEU A 63 9.88 -8.79 36.14
N GLN A 64 9.19 -9.84 35.69
CA GLN A 64 8.37 -10.67 36.57
C GLN A 64 9.23 -11.40 37.61
N PHE A 65 10.39 -11.92 37.21
CA PHE A 65 11.33 -12.55 38.14
C PHE A 65 11.81 -11.56 39.21
N MET A 66 12.22 -10.35 38.82
CA MET A 66 12.65 -9.31 39.76
C MET A 66 11.53 -8.93 40.73
N GLU A 67 10.30 -8.75 40.26
CA GLU A 67 9.14 -8.44 41.12
C GLU A 67 8.87 -9.56 42.14
N VAL A 68 8.91 -10.83 41.72
CA VAL A 68 8.75 -11.98 42.61
C VAL A 68 9.86 -12.04 43.66
N GLN A 69 11.10 -11.73 43.30
CA GLN A 69 12.22 -11.72 44.26
C GLN A 69 12.13 -10.53 45.22
N ARG A 70 11.76 -9.34 44.73
CA ARG A 70 11.57 -8.15 45.57
C ARG A 70 10.45 -8.32 46.59
N ASN A 71 9.36 -9.00 46.21
CA ASN A 71 8.27 -9.32 47.13
C ASN A 71 8.67 -10.31 48.25
N LYS A 72 9.77 -11.05 48.07
CA LYS A 72 10.36 -11.90 49.11
C LYS A 72 11.39 -11.14 49.95
N ASP A 73 12.14 -10.24 49.33
CA ASP A 73 13.20 -9.45 49.93
C ASP A 73 13.28 -8.09 49.23
N SER A 74 12.81 -7.03 49.91
CA SER A 74 12.70 -5.70 49.32
C SER A 74 14.05 -5.05 48.98
N SER A 75 15.17 -5.62 49.44
CA SER A 75 16.52 -5.17 49.09
C SER A 75 17.02 -5.73 47.76
N LYS A 76 16.36 -6.74 47.18
CA LYS A 76 16.73 -7.31 45.88
C LYS A 76 16.13 -6.52 44.73
N TYR A 77 16.93 -6.33 43.67
CA TYR A 77 16.50 -5.66 42.45
C TYR A 77 15.97 -4.25 42.68
N GLU A 78 16.73 -3.41 43.39
CA GLU A 78 16.39 -1.99 43.63
C GLU A 78 16.17 -1.24 42.30
N VAL A 79 16.86 -1.67 41.22
CA VAL A 79 16.68 -1.16 39.86
C VAL A 79 15.21 -1.19 39.38
N MET A 80 14.37 -2.09 39.90
CA MET A 80 12.94 -2.14 39.59
C MET A 80 12.22 -0.83 39.87
N GLN A 81 12.65 -0.06 40.88
CA GLN A 81 12.06 1.25 41.19
C GLN A 81 12.45 2.34 40.18
N LYS A 82 13.46 2.09 39.36
CA LYS A 82 13.98 2.99 38.32
C LYS A 82 13.46 2.63 36.94
N ILE A 83 13.01 1.39 36.72
CA ILE A 83 12.43 0.96 35.45
C ILE A 83 11.09 1.66 35.25
N ARG A 84 11.03 2.62 34.33
CA ARG A 84 9.82 3.41 34.04
C ARG A 84 8.96 2.77 32.95
N LYS A 85 9.61 2.18 31.95
CA LYS A 85 8.95 1.74 30.72
C LYS A 85 9.62 0.53 30.09
N ALA A 86 8.81 -0.37 29.55
CA ALA A 86 9.22 -1.45 28.66
C ALA A 86 8.52 -1.26 27.30
N ILE A 87 9.31 -1.01 26.26
CA ILE A 87 8.87 -0.80 24.88
C ILE A 87 9.12 -2.11 24.12
N LEU A 88 8.05 -2.82 23.80
CA LEU A 88 8.09 -4.18 23.25
C LEU A 88 7.71 -4.15 21.77
N MET A 89 8.63 -4.56 20.91
CA MET A 89 8.44 -4.54 19.47
C MET A 89 8.21 -5.95 18.95
N ALA A 90 7.08 -6.19 18.30
CA ALA A 90 6.74 -7.48 17.69
C ALA A 90 6.94 -8.70 18.62
N ALA A 91 6.63 -8.56 19.91
CA ALA A 91 6.81 -9.63 20.89
C ALA A 91 5.77 -10.76 20.69
N PRO A 92 6.15 -12.04 20.56
CA PRO A 92 5.19 -13.12 20.29
C PRO A 92 4.47 -13.60 21.56
N ASN A 93 3.73 -12.72 22.24
CA ASN A 93 3.11 -13.04 23.54
C ASN A 93 2.06 -14.15 23.48
N LYS A 94 1.30 -14.22 22.38
CA LYS A 94 0.37 -15.31 22.06
C LYS A 94 0.96 -16.31 21.06
N GLY A 95 2.27 -16.24 20.85
CA GLY A 95 3.01 -17.07 19.91
C GLY A 95 3.10 -16.49 18.51
N SER A 96 3.76 -17.24 17.64
CA SER A 96 4.00 -16.95 16.24
C SER A 96 3.60 -18.17 15.41
N PRO A 97 2.52 -18.08 14.61
CA PRO A 97 2.12 -19.18 13.75
C PRO A 97 3.13 -19.40 12.61
N ALA A 98 4.00 -18.42 12.36
CA ALA A 98 5.11 -18.54 11.43
C ALA A 98 6.08 -19.66 11.82
N ILE A 99 6.23 -19.97 13.11
CA ILE A 99 7.23 -20.95 13.56
C ILE A 99 6.93 -22.35 13.01
N GLU A 100 5.67 -22.76 12.91
CA GLU A 100 5.31 -24.06 12.32
C GLU A 100 5.64 -24.10 10.82
N ILE A 101 5.46 -22.95 10.15
CA ILE A 101 5.79 -22.76 8.74
C ILE A 101 7.31 -22.79 8.53
N TYR A 102 8.07 -22.04 9.37
CA TYR A 102 9.51 -22.02 9.32
C TYR A 102 10.09 -23.40 9.64
N LYS A 103 9.53 -24.18 10.57
CA LYS A 103 9.95 -25.57 10.77
C LYS A 103 9.84 -26.41 9.50
N LYS A 104 8.77 -26.23 8.70
CA LYS A 104 8.58 -26.93 7.42
C LYS A 104 9.56 -26.43 6.34
N LEU A 105 9.82 -25.13 6.29
CA LEU A 105 10.77 -24.50 5.35
C LEU A 105 12.23 -24.82 5.69
N ASP A 106 12.58 -24.83 6.97
CA ASP A 106 13.92 -25.12 7.46
C ASP A 106 14.29 -26.57 7.20
N ILE A 107 13.33 -27.52 7.31
CA ILE A 107 13.56 -28.90 6.81
C ILE A 107 13.89 -28.93 5.31
N ALA A 108 13.25 -28.08 4.50
CA ALA A 108 13.51 -28.01 3.06
C ALA A 108 14.83 -27.29 2.72
N LEU A 109 15.23 -26.28 3.50
CA LEU A 109 16.47 -25.51 3.35
C LEU A 109 17.69 -26.23 3.96
N LEU A 110 17.53 -26.93 5.08
CA LEU A 110 18.55 -27.79 5.70
C LEU A 110 18.84 -29.05 4.87
N ALA A 111 17.91 -29.47 4.01
CA ALA A 111 18.18 -30.46 2.97
C ALA A 111 19.07 -29.91 1.84
N SER A 112 19.28 -28.59 1.77
CA SER A 112 20.26 -27.97 0.88
C SER A 112 21.53 -27.64 1.65
N GLU A 113 22.65 -28.24 1.26
CA GLU A 113 23.97 -28.17 1.91
C GLU A 113 24.62 -26.77 1.90
N LEU A 114 23.97 -25.75 2.47
CA LEU A 114 24.60 -24.44 2.62
C LEU A 114 25.38 -24.40 3.95
N GLU A 115 26.71 -24.45 3.83
CA GLU A 115 27.75 -24.45 4.88
C GLU A 115 27.82 -23.16 5.73
N GLY A 116 26.70 -22.48 5.99
CA GLY A 116 26.64 -21.40 6.98
C GLY A 116 26.45 -21.95 8.39
N GLU A 117 26.97 -21.26 9.41
CA GLU A 117 26.70 -21.56 10.83
C GLU A 117 25.20 -21.76 11.02
N LYS A 118 24.81 -23.00 11.30
CA LYS A 118 23.41 -23.41 11.42
C LYS A 118 22.78 -22.60 12.55
N PHE A 119 21.75 -21.81 12.23
CA PHE A 119 20.86 -21.23 13.23
C PHE A 119 20.03 -22.35 13.86
N VAL A 120 20.65 -23.17 14.72
CA VAL A 120 19.94 -24.20 15.47
C VAL A 120 19.32 -23.51 16.67
N LEU A 121 18.06 -23.11 16.56
CA LEU A 121 17.27 -22.73 17.72
C LEU A 121 16.96 -24.01 18.52
N ASN A 122 17.15 -23.96 19.84
CA ASN A 122 16.69 -25.03 20.72
C ASN A 122 15.19 -25.29 20.53
N ASP A 123 14.78 -26.56 20.46
CA ASP A 123 13.38 -26.99 20.33
C ASP A 123 12.46 -26.34 21.38
N GLN A 124 12.96 -26.11 22.59
CA GLN A 124 12.23 -25.42 23.65
C GLN A 124 11.97 -23.95 23.31
N THR A 125 12.96 -23.22 22.81
CA THR A 125 12.81 -21.82 22.36
C THR A 125 11.84 -21.74 21.19
N LEU A 126 11.96 -22.65 20.21
CA LEU A 126 11.01 -22.73 19.10
C LEU A 126 9.59 -23.03 19.57
N LYS A 127 9.42 -23.95 20.52
CA LYS A 127 8.10 -24.25 21.09
C LYS A 127 7.51 -23.04 21.80
N GLN A 128 8.30 -22.33 22.60
CA GLN A 128 7.88 -21.10 23.28
C GLN A 128 7.52 -19.98 22.29
N LEU A 129 8.29 -19.80 21.22
CA LEU A 129 7.95 -18.85 20.16
C LEU A 129 6.66 -19.22 19.43
N ALA A 130 6.42 -20.52 19.20
CA ALA A 130 5.21 -21.00 18.54
C ALA A 130 3.96 -20.79 19.41
N THR A 131 4.03 -21.13 20.70
CA THR A 131 2.87 -21.05 21.61
C THR A 131 2.72 -19.70 22.31
N GLY A 132 3.79 -18.91 22.37
CA GLY A 132 3.89 -17.74 23.22
C GLY A 132 4.00 -18.10 24.70
N LYS A 133 3.98 -17.06 25.53
CA LYS A 133 3.92 -17.17 27.00
C LYS A 133 3.23 -15.93 27.57
N THR A 134 2.14 -16.13 28.30
CA THR A 134 1.47 -15.06 29.04
C THR A 134 2.22 -14.76 30.32
N ILE A 135 2.91 -13.62 30.37
CA ILE A 135 3.66 -13.16 31.56
C ILE A 135 2.94 -11.94 32.14
N PRO A 136 2.53 -11.96 33.42
CA PRO A 136 1.82 -10.83 34.04
C PRO A 136 2.59 -9.50 33.92
N ARG A 137 1.84 -8.39 33.79
CA ARG A 137 2.42 -7.04 33.86
C ARG A 137 2.94 -6.78 35.27
N VAL A 138 4.12 -6.16 35.37
CA VAL A 138 4.65 -5.72 36.66
C VAL A 138 4.12 -4.34 37.02
N LYS A 139 3.62 -4.20 38.26
CA LYS A 139 3.07 -2.93 38.76
C LYS A 139 4.13 -1.84 38.76
N GLY A 140 3.79 -0.66 38.23
CA GLY A 140 4.67 0.50 38.19
C GLY A 140 5.54 0.61 36.93
N VAL A 141 5.59 -0.44 36.10
CA VAL A 141 6.25 -0.39 34.78
C VAL A 141 5.19 -0.05 33.72
N LYS A 142 5.40 1.02 32.96
CA LYS A 142 4.57 1.32 31.77
C LYS A 142 4.97 0.37 30.64
N TYR A 143 4.00 -0.20 29.94
CA TYR A 143 4.25 -1.05 28.78
C TYR A 143 3.77 -0.33 27.54
N GLU A 144 4.62 -0.27 26.52
CA GLU A 144 4.25 0.20 25.20
C GLU A 144 4.59 -0.88 24.18
N VAL A 145 3.80 -0.98 23.14
CA VAL A 145 3.97 -1.99 22.09
C VAL A 145 4.03 -1.33 20.72
N ILE A 146 4.99 -1.79 19.91
CA ILE A 146 5.13 -1.39 18.52
C ILE A 146 4.96 -2.65 17.68
N VAL A 147 3.95 -2.65 16.81
CA VAL A 147 3.58 -3.83 16.02
C VAL A 147 3.78 -3.54 14.54
N GLY A 148 4.34 -4.51 13.83
CA GLY A 148 4.44 -4.47 12.37
C GLY A 148 3.16 -5.01 11.73
N THR A 149 2.74 -4.42 10.61
CA THR A 149 1.55 -4.84 9.86
C THR A 149 1.84 -5.26 8.42
N ALA A 150 3.12 -5.24 8.00
CA ALA A 150 3.49 -5.67 6.66
C ALA A 150 4.05 -7.11 6.67
N PRO A 151 3.39 -8.09 6.03
CA PRO A 151 3.94 -9.43 5.88
C PRO A 151 5.08 -9.46 4.86
N TYR A 152 5.95 -10.46 4.97
CA TYR A 152 6.89 -10.74 3.87
C TYR A 152 6.15 -11.23 2.62
N SER A 153 6.67 -10.88 1.45
CA SER A 153 6.10 -11.34 0.17
C SER A 153 6.02 -12.86 0.06
N PHE A 154 6.99 -13.59 0.62
CA PHE A 154 7.03 -15.05 0.62
C PHE A 154 6.13 -15.70 1.69
N THR A 155 5.76 -14.97 2.73
CA THR A 155 4.86 -15.50 3.77
C THR A 155 3.40 -15.14 3.52
N ASN A 156 3.12 -14.17 2.66
CA ASN A 156 1.77 -13.69 2.34
C ASN A 156 0.74 -14.81 2.10
N SER A 157 1.08 -15.84 1.31
CA SER A 157 0.15 -16.95 1.06
C SER A 157 -0.09 -17.83 2.27
N LEU A 158 0.91 -17.95 3.15
CA LEU A 158 0.89 -18.82 4.32
C LEU A 158 0.13 -18.15 5.48
N PHE A 159 0.18 -16.82 5.56
CA PHE A 159 -0.62 -16.05 6.52
C PHE A 159 -2.05 -15.77 6.06
N LYS A 160 -2.44 -16.09 4.82
CA LYS A 160 -3.86 -15.93 4.38
C LYS A 160 -4.84 -16.74 5.22
N GLU A 161 -4.41 -17.87 5.77
CA GLU A 161 -5.22 -18.69 6.66
C GLU A 161 -5.40 -18.04 8.05
N LEU A 162 -4.44 -17.21 8.44
CA LEU A 162 -4.47 -16.45 9.68
C LEU A 162 -5.22 -15.15 9.42
N LYS A 163 -6.50 -15.13 9.77
CA LYS A 163 -7.29 -13.90 9.72
C LYS A 163 -6.63 -12.84 10.61
N GLY A 164 -6.06 -11.80 10.02
CA GLY A 164 -5.53 -10.64 10.73
C GLY A 164 -4.23 -10.10 10.13
N GLU A 165 -3.89 -8.88 10.56
CA GLU A 165 -2.63 -8.24 10.20
C GLU A 165 -1.44 -8.90 10.93
N ASN A 166 -0.28 -8.89 10.28
CA ASN A 166 0.94 -9.48 10.81
C ASN A 166 2.17 -8.85 10.14
N ASP A 167 3.32 -8.98 10.78
CA ASP A 167 4.60 -8.48 10.28
C ASP A 167 5.41 -9.54 9.50
N GLY A 168 4.76 -10.66 9.13
CA GLY A 168 5.40 -11.80 8.48
C GLY A 168 5.97 -12.84 9.43
N VAL A 169 5.97 -12.58 10.74
CA VAL A 169 6.36 -13.54 11.79
C VAL A 169 5.33 -13.57 12.91
N VAL A 170 4.94 -12.43 13.45
CA VAL A 170 4.05 -12.27 14.60
C VAL A 170 2.77 -11.55 14.16
N THR A 171 1.62 -12.03 14.64
CA THR A 171 0.34 -11.34 14.41
C THR A 171 0.25 -10.09 15.27
N THR A 172 -0.43 -9.05 14.80
CA THR A 172 -0.66 -7.83 15.60
C THR A 172 -1.31 -8.14 16.94
N THR A 173 -2.25 -9.09 16.95
CA THR A 173 -2.92 -9.56 18.18
C THR A 173 -1.97 -10.19 19.18
N SER A 174 -0.96 -10.93 18.71
CA SER A 174 0.06 -11.51 19.58
C SER A 174 1.00 -10.43 20.13
N ALA A 175 1.47 -9.54 19.26
CA ALA A 175 2.36 -8.44 19.61
C ALA A 175 1.73 -7.44 20.59
N GLN A 176 0.44 -7.13 20.44
CA GLN A 176 -0.26 -6.17 21.29
C GLN A 176 -0.64 -6.71 22.68
N THR A 177 -0.59 -8.02 22.92
CA THR A 177 -1.11 -8.61 24.17
C THR A 177 -0.01 -8.71 25.23
N ILE A 178 -0.12 -7.98 26.34
CA ILE A 178 0.81 -8.07 27.48
C ILE A 178 0.06 -8.51 28.74
N GLY A 179 0.53 -9.56 29.42
CA GLY A 179 -0.14 -10.07 30.63
C GLY A 179 -1.52 -10.67 30.40
N GLY A 180 -1.82 -11.10 29.17
CA GLY A 180 -3.12 -11.67 28.78
C GLY A 180 -4.11 -10.64 28.24
N GLU A 181 -3.85 -9.36 28.49
CA GLU A 181 -4.70 -8.24 28.07
C GLU A 181 -4.08 -7.47 26.90
N PRO A 182 -4.88 -7.01 25.92
CA PRO A 182 -4.40 -6.15 24.85
C PRO A 182 -3.92 -4.79 25.40
N VAL A 183 -2.92 -4.22 24.75
CA VAL A 183 -2.53 -2.81 24.83
C VAL A 183 -3.07 -2.16 23.57
N ASN A 184 -4.05 -1.27 23.71
CA ASN A 184 -4.89 -0.82 22.60
C ASN A 184 -5.07 0.70 22.52
N ASN A 185 -4.35 1.49 23.32
CA ASN A 185 -4.43 2.94 23.22
C ASN A 185 -3.49 3.39 22.11
N MET A 186 -4.03 3.33 20.88
CA MET A 186 -3.34 3.78 19.67
C MET A 186 -2.77 5.18 19.90
N CYS A 187 -1.52 5.40 19.50
CA CYS A 187 -0.83 6.69 19.63
C CYS A 187 -0.38 7.07 21.05
N LYS A 188 -0.52 6.15 22.01
CA LYS A 188 -0.07 6.37 23.39
C LYS A 188 0.79 5.22 23.87
N ASP A 189 0.20 4.03 23.93
CA ASP A 189 0.89 2.80 24.35
C ASP A 189 0.84 1.69 23.29
N TYR A 190 0.14 1.93 22.18
CA TYR A 190 0.01 1.04 21.04
C TYR A 190 0.35 1.78 19.74
N TYR A 191 1.20 1.18 18.90
CA TYR A 191 1.58 1.73 17.60
C TYR A 191 1.60 0.64 16.52
N GLU A 192 0.80 0.80 15.47
CA GLU A 192 0.81 -0.03 14.27
C GLU A 192 1.64 0.63 13.16
N ILE A 193 2.65 -0.07 12.66
CA ILE A 193 3.54 0.46 11.64
C ILE A 193 3.61 -0.53 10.49
N LYS A 194 3.45 -0.05 9.25
CA LYS A 194 3.48 -0.87 8.03
C LYS A 194 4.90 -1.29 7.66
N LEU A 195 5.49 -2.14 8.50
CA LEU A 195 6.82 -2.72 8.37
C LEU A 195 6.79 -4.22 8.66
N THR A 196 7.71 -4.94 8.05
CA THR A 196 7.96 -6.36 8.34
C THR A 196 8.69 -6.54 9.66
N HIS A 197 8.71 -7.78 10.15
CA HIS A 197 9.30 -8.11 11.45
C HIS A 197 10.76 -7.68 11.57
N THR A 198 11.55 -7.83 10.49
CA THR A 198 12.97 -7.44 10.47
C THR A 198 13.16 -5.95 10.25
N GLU A 199 12.34 -5.32 9.41
CA GLU A 199 12.41 -3.87 9.19
C GLU A 199 12.13 -3.08 10.47
N LEU A 200 11.34 -3.61 11.41
CA LEU A 200 11.11 -2.97 12.71
C LEU A 200 12.40 -2.69 13.48
N ASN A 201 13.47 -3.47 13.30
CA ASN A 201 14.71 -3.29 14.05
C ASN A 201 15.56 -2.11 13.54
N ASP A 202 15.63 -1.94 12.22
CA ASP A 202 16.59 -1.03 11.58
C ASP A 202 15.93 0.21 10.96
N ASN A 203 14.59 0.26 10.91
CA ASN A 203 13.89 1.38 10.28
C ASN A 203 14.05 2.68 11.11
N PRO A 204 14.51 3.79 10.49
CA PRO A 204 14.67 5.08 11.17
C PRO A 204 13.39 5.58 11.85
N LEU A 205 12.22 5.26 11.29
CA LEU A 205 10.91 5.58 11.85
C LEU A 205 10.73 4.99 13.25
N ILE A 206 11.11 3.72 13.42
CA ILE A 206 10.98 3.00 14.68
C ILE A 206 11.97 3.56 15.71
N ALA A 207 13.21 3.84 15.28
CA ALA A 207 14.16 4.51 16.14
C ALA A 207 13.60 5.85 16.65
N LYS A 208 13.01 6.66 15.76
CA LYS A 208 12.37 7.94 16.11
C LYS A 208 11.21 7.76 17.10
N LEU A 209 10.34 6.78 16.87
CA LEU A 209 9.24 6.44 17.78
C LEU A 209 9.73 6.03 19.16
N ILE A 210 10.74 5.17 19.26
CA ILE A 210 11.33 4.77 20.54
C ILE A 210 11.92 5.97 21.27
N MET A 211 12.67 6.84 20.57
CA MET A 211 13.24 8.04 21.19
C MET A 211 12.15 9.00 21.67
N ARG A 212 11.05 9.14 20.91
CA ARG A 212 9.88 9.92 21.32
C ARG A 212 9.28 9.36 22.61
N SER A 213 9.10 8.04 22.67
CA SER A 213 8.60 7.35 23.86
C SER A 213 9.51 7.52 25.09
N ILE A 214 10.83 7.39 24.92
CA ILE A 214 11.79 7.59 26.02
C ILE A 214 11.76 9.03 26.53
N ASN A 215 11.64 9.99 25.63
CA ASN A 215 11.66 11.42 25.94
C ASN A 215 10.28 12.03 26.23
N ASP A 216 9.21 11.24 26.22
CA ASP A 216 7.84 11.76 26.31
C ASP A 216 7.64 12.65 27.54
N ASP A 217 8.02 12.12 28.71
CA ASP A 217 7.95 12.84 30.00
C ASP A 217 8.84 14.11 30.04
N HIS A 218 9.91 14.19 29.21
CA HIS A 218 10.81 15.34 29.15
C HIS A 218 10.30 16.42 28.17
N SER A 219 9.60 16.00 27.12
CA SER A 219 9.15 16.88 26.03
C SER A 219 8.12 17.91 26.48
N GLU A 220 7.21 17.53 27.39
CA GLU A 220 6.18 18.43 27.90
C GLU A 220 6.76 19.61 28.69
N GLN A 221 7.90 19.39 29.37
CA GLN A 221 8.53 20.37 30.25
C GLN A 221 9.50 21.31 29.53
N ARG A 222 10.00 20.93 28.34
CA ARG A 222 11.13 21.58 27.65
C ARG A 222 10.85 21.79 26.17
N ARG A 223 9.74 22.45 25.84
CA ARG A 223 9.28 22.67 24.46
C ARG A 223 10.27 23.43 23.56
N GLU A 224 11.19 24.19 24.15
CA GLU A 224 12.21 24.97 23.42
C GLU A 224 13.51 24.19 23.17
N GLU A 225 13.70 23.03 23.81
CA GLU A 225 14.91 22.22 23.62
C GLU A 225 14.76 21.27 22.42
N THR A 226 15.88 21.00 21.74
CA THR A 226 15.94 19.95 20.70
C THR A 226 15.92 18.59 21.38
N ILE A 227 14.81 17.87 21.27
CA ILE A 227 14.59 16.57 21.92
C ILE A 227 14.58 15.46 20.86
N ALA A 228 15.32 14.38 21.12
CA ALA A 228 15.36 13.23 20.22
C ALA A 228 13.99 12.57 20.08
N GLY A 229 13.62 12.16 18.87
CA GLY A 229 12.27 11.65 18.55
C GLY A 229 11.26 12.73 18.18
N TYR A 230 11.37 13.93 18.77
CA TYR A 230 10.50 15.07 18.48
C TYR A 230 11.07 16.04 17.43
N THR A 231 12.39 16.05 17.25
CA THR A 231 13.09 16.96 16.34
C THR A 231 13.46 16.26 15.02
N ASN A 232 13.24 16.92 13.89
CA ASN A 232 13.83 16.53 12.61
C ASN A 232 15.15 17.29 12.41
N TYR A 233 16.15 16.65 11.82
CA TYR A 233 17.43 17.29 11.50
C TYR A 233 17.78 17.07 10.03
N TYR A 234 18.50 18.03 9.47
CA TYR A 234 19.06 17.94 8.13
C TYR A 234 20.58 17.80 8.23
N SER A 235 21.14 16.77 7.62
CA SER A 235 22.59 16.58 7.55
C SER A 235 23.14 17.20 6.27
N LEU A 236 23.97 18.23 6.41
CA LEU A 236 24.66 18.87 5.30
C LEU A 236 26.14 18.53 5.36
N THR A 237 26.67 17.91 4.29
CA THR A 237 28.11 17.67 4.17
C THR A 237 28.79 18.89 3.56
N ILE A 238 29.67 19.52 4.33
CA ILE A 238 30.47 20.67 3.90
C ILE A 238 31.86 20.18 3.49
N ASN A 239 32.14 20.18 2.19
CA ASN A 239 33.40 19.66 1.65
C ASN A 239 34.62 20.54 1.97
N LYS A 240 34.40 21.85 2.16
CA LYS A 240 35.44 22.83 2.49
C LYS A 240 34.84 23.90 3.39
N CYS A 241 35.37 24.04 4.60
CA CYS A 241 35.04 25.18 5.46
C CYS A 241 35.92 26.36 5.03
N SER A 242 35.31 27.39 4.45
CA SER A 242 35.95 28.69 4.24
C SER A 242 35.29 29.71 5.16
N PRO A 243 36.05 30.62 5.81
CA PRO A 243 35.50 31.65 6.68
C PRO A 243 34.47 32.56 5.99
N ASP A 244 34.51 32.66 4.65
CA ASP A 244 33.58 33.48 3.87
C ASP A 244 32.30 32.74 3.45
N THR A 245 32.18 31.44 3.75
CA THR A 245 31.03 30.65 3.31
C THR A 245 29.88 30.79 4.29
N THR A 246 28.77 31.36 3.83
CA THR A 246 27.51 31.45 4.59
C THR A 246 26.56 30.36 4.09
N TYR A 247 25.98 29.61 5.04
CA TYR A 247 24.90 28.66 4.77
C TYR A 247 23.61 29.25 5.30
N THR A 248 22.61 29.39 4.44
CA THR A 248 21.27 29.85 4.82
C THR A 248 20.30 28.70 4.64
N ILE A 249 19.59 28.36 5.71
CA ILE A 249 18.49 27.39 5.69
C ILE A 249 17.21 28.20 5.64
N ILE A 250 16.41 28.02 4.59
CA ILE A 250 15.11 28.66 4.42
C ILE A 250 14.07 27.56 4.55
N GLY A 251 13.16 27.71 5.51
CA GLY A 251 12.03 26.81 5.71
C GLY A 251 10.71 27.57 5.60
N GLU A 252 9.66 26.87 5.20
CA GLU A 252 8.29 27.37 5.27
C GLU A 252 7.69 26.94 6.62
N PRO A 253 7.07 27.85 7.39
CA PRO A 253 6.36 27.45 8.59
C PRO A 253 5.18 26.57 8.19
N ILE A 254 5.13 25.37 8.74
CA ILE A 254 3.97 24.47 8.62
C ILE A 254 3.17 24.52 9.91
N LEU A 255 1.87 24.28 9.81
CA LEU A 255 1.02 24.14 10.99
C LEU A 255 1.47 22.89 11.79
N PRO A 256 1.44 22.92 13.13
CA PRO A 256 1.78 21.74 13.94
C PRO A 256 0.99 20.49 13.57
N GLU A 257 -0.26 20.67 13.12
CA GLU A 257 -1.17 19.61 12.67
C GLU A 257 -0.76 19.00 11.32
N GLU A 258 0.01 19.73 10.52
CA GLU A 258 0.55 19.28 9.22
C GLU A 258 1.97 18.72 9.35
N ALA A 259 2.58 18.79 10.54
CA ALA A 259 3.93 18.30 10.76
C ALA A 259 4.03 16.78 10.54
N TYR A 260 5.13 16.33 9.96
CA TYR A 260 5.39 14.91 9.73
C TYR A 260 5.31 14.12 11.03
N ASP A 261 4.25 13.31 11.16
CA ASP A 261 4.06 12.41 12.28
C ASP A 261 4.38 10.97 11.90
N PRO A 262 5.53 10.42 12.35
CA PRO A 262 5.93 9.06 12.02
C PRO A 262 4.97 7.99 12.55
N THR A 263 4.10 8.34 13.50
CA THR A 263 3.12 7.43 14.09
C THR A 263 1.79 7.39 13.35
N ASN A 264 1.58 8.28 12.36
CA ASN A 264 0.31 8.44 11.64
C ASN A 264 -0.88 8.65 12.60
N CYS A 265 -0.59 9.25 13.75
CA CYS A 265 -1.51 9.52 14.85
C CYS A 265 -2.13 10.92 14.75
N ALA A 266 -1.52 11.79 13.95
CA ALA A 266 -2.15 13.02 13.50
C ALA A 266 -3.37 12.75 12.61
N CYS A 267 -3.44 11.56 11.99
CA CYS A 267 -4.53 11.20 11.10
C CYS A 267 -5.92 11.30 11.76
N GLY A 268 -6.83 11.97 11.07
CA GLY A 268 -8.18 12.28 11.48
C GLY A 268 -8.35 13.65 12.13
N ASN A 269 -7.31 14.50 12.13
CA ASN A 269 -7.32 15.88 12.60
C ASN A 269 -7.87 16.87 11.55
N GLY A 270 -8.14 16.42 10.32
CA GLY A 270 -8.68 17.20 9.22
C GLY A 270 -7.63 17.86 8.32
N TYR A 271 -6.34 17.59 8.55
CA TYR A 271 -5.22 18.08 7.75
C TYR A 271 -4.47 16.88 7.16
N CYS A 272 -4.14 16.95 5.88
CA CYS A 272 -3.27 15.95 5.27
C CYS A 272 -1.81 16.34 5.55
N GLY A 273 -1.24 15.77 6.60
CA GLY A 273 0.09 16.13 7.08
C GLY A 273 1.21 15.71 6.12
N VAL A 274 2.40 16.28 6.32
CA VAL A 274 3.59 15.87 5.58
C VAL A 274 3.80 14.38 5.79
N GLY A 275 3.92 13.61 4.70
CA GLY A 275 4.13 12.16 4.74
C GLY A 275 2.88 11.31 4.97
N GLU A 276 1.70 11.93 5.10
CA GLU A 276 0.42 11.23 5.03
C GLU A 276 -0.08 11.18 3.58
N ASP A 277 -0.76 10.09 3.22
CA ASP A 277 -1.41 9.92 1.91
C ASP A 277 -2.77 9.23 2.02
N GLU A 278 -3.46 9.02 0.88
CA GLU A 278 -4.77 8.34 0.85
C GLU A 278 -4.73 6.91 1.42
N SER A 279 -3.55 6.28 1.48
CA SER A 279 -3.39 4.91 1.99
C SER A 279 -3.06 4.88 3.48
N THR A 280 -2.35 5.88 4.00
CA THR A 280 -1.99 5.97 5.43
C THR A 280 -3.01 6.76 6.23
N CYS A 281 -3.52 7.87 5.68
CA CYS A 281 -4.56 8.68 6.30
C CYS A 281 -5.72 9.00 5.34
N PRO A 282 -6.52 8.00 4.94
CA PRO A 282 -7.64 8.21 4.03
C PRO A 282 -8.66 9.23 4.55
N LYS A 283 -8.78 9.41 5.87
CA LYS A 283 -9.79 10.32 6.43
C LYS A 283 -9.50 11.78 6.09
N ASP A 284 -8.23 12.18 6.14
CA ASP A 284 -7.82 13.59 5.94
C ASP A 284 -7.19 13.81 4.56
N CYS A 285 -6.47 12.80 4.06
CA CYS A 285 -5.81 12.86 2.77
C CYS A 285 -6.63 12.30 1.61
N ALA A 286 -7.82 11.72 1.84
CA ALA A 286 -8.72 11.43 0.74
C ALA A 286 -8.91 12.71 -0.04
N VAL A 287 -8.29 12.78 -1.21
CA VAL A 287 -8.65 13.77 -2.19
C VAL A 287 -10.09 13.40 -2.48
N ILE A 288 -11.03 14.14 -1.89
CA ILE A 288 -12.36 14.25 -2.44
C ILE A 288 -12.05 14.76 -3.83
N LYS A 289 -11.91 13.84 -4.80
CA LYS A 289 -11.87 14.16 -6.22
C LYS A 289 -13.17 14.88 -6.38
N ARG A 290 -13.12 16.22 -6.29
CA ARG A 290 -14.25 17.07 -6.62
C ARG A 290 -14.47 16.69 -8.06
N GLU A 291 -15.44 15.81 -8.28
CA GLU A 291 -15.85 15.45 -9.62
C GLU A 291 -16.04 16.79 -10.31
N SER A 292 -15.18 17.05 -11.30
CA SER A 292 -15.15 18.38 -11.91
C SER A 292 -16.59 18.71 -12.30
N ALA A 293 -17.06 19.92 -12.02
CA ALA A 293 -18.42 20.33 -12.40
C ALA A 293 -18.68 20.05 -13.91
N THR A 294 -17.61 19.98 -14.69
CA THR A 294 -17.58 19.47 -16.06
C THR A 294 -18.21 18.08 -16.23
N CYS A 295 -17.80 17.10 -15.42
CA CYS A 295 -18.28 15.71 -15.49
C CYS A 295 -19.70 15.53 -14.96
N THR A 296 -20.08 16.25 -13.90
CA THR A 296 -21.38 16.07 -13.23
C THR A 296 -22.49 16.95 -13.82
N ILE A 297 -22.16 18.14 -14.32
CA ILE A 297 -23.16 19.13 -14.73
C ILE A 297 -23.03 19.45 -16.23
N ILE A 298 -21.84 19.86 -16.69
CA ILE A 298 -21.69 20.43 -18.05
C ILE A 298 -21.89 19.38 -19.13
N ILE A 299 -21.17 18.25 -19.06
CA ILE A 299 -21.23 17.20 -20.08
C ILE A 299 -22.65 16.59 -20.17
N PRO A 300 -23.32 16.21 -19.04
CA PRO A 300 -24.70 15.75 -19.09
C PRO A 300 -25.66 16.78 -19.67
N ALA A 301 -25.57 18.06 -19.28
CA ALA A 301 -26.44 19.11 -19.79
C ALA A 301 -26.30 19.28 -21.32
N VAL A 302 -25.07 19.27 -21.84
CA VAL A 302 -24.82 19.34 -23.29
C VAL A 302 -25.38 18.10 -24.00
N LEU A 303 -25.19 16.90 -23.45
CA LEU A 303 -25.76 15.67 -24.01
C LEU A 303 -27.29 15.70 -24.07
N TYR A 304 -27.96 16.15 -23.01
CA TYR A 304 -29.42 16.31 -22.99
C TYR A 304 -29.90 17.35 -24.01
N LEU A 305 -29.18 18.47 -24.14
CA LEU A 305 -29.49 19.50 -25.13
C LEU A 305 -29.39 18.93 -26.55
N LEU A 306 -28.34 18.17 -26.87
CA LEU A 306 -28.17 17.55 -28.19
C LEU A 306 -29.22 16.48 -28.47
N LEU A 307 -29.58 15.66 -27.48
CA LEU A 307 -30.67 14.68 -27.62
C LEU A 307 -32.03 15.35 -27.83
N SER A 308 -32.32 16.43 -27.12
CA SER A 308 -33.55 17.19 -27.35
C SER A 308 -33.58 17.80 -28.75
N ALA A 309 -32.45 18.33 -29.24
CA ALA A 309 -32.33 18.81 -30.61
C ALA A 309 -32.54 17.68 -31.65
N LEU A 310 -31.97 16.50 -31.39
CA LEU A 310 -32.17 15.31 -32.24
C LEU A 310 -33.64 14.91 -32.29
N LEU A 311 -34.33 14.91 -31.14
CA LEU A 311 -35.76 14.59 -31.04
C LEU A 311 -36.65 15.59 -31.79
N VAL A 312 -36.35 16.89 -31.70
CA VAL A 312 -37.04 17.91 -32.50
C VAL A 312 -36.79 17.71 -34.00
N LEU A 313 -35.56 17.36 -34.40
CA LEU A 313 -35.23 17.09 -35.80
C LEU A 313 -35.91 15.85 -36.34
N THR A 314 -36.01 14.76 -35.58
CA THR A 314 -36.73 13.56 -36.01
C THR A 314 -38.24 13.83 -36.11
N LEU A 315 -38.84 14.52 -35.14
CA LEU A 315 -40.25 14.92 -35.18
C LEU A 315 -40.55 15.80 -36.40
N THR A 316 -39.73 16.82 -36.65
CA THR A 316 -39.91 17.69 -37.83
C THR A 316 -39.66 16.94 -39.14
N SER A 317 -38.74 15.97 -39.16
CA SER A 317 -38.52 15.08 -40.31
C SER A 317 -39.73 14.20 -40.58
N LEU A 318 -40.32 13.60 -39.55
CA LEU A 318 -41.55 12.79 -39.64
C LEU A 318 -42.70 13.63 -40.21
N ILE A 319 -42.92 14.83 -39.67
CA ILE A 319 -43.94 15.77 -40.17
C ILE A 319 -43.69 16.13 -41.64
N LYS A 320 -42.46 16.47 -42.02
CA LYS A 320 -42.12 16.79 -43.43
C LYS A 320 -42.27 15.61 -44.37
N THR A 321 -41.97 14.40 -43.90
CA THR A 321 -42.17 13.15 -44.65
C THR A 321 -43.64 12.94 -44.94
N MET A 322 -44.51 13.17 -43.93
CA MET A 322 -45.97 13.14 -44.11
C MET A 322 -46.46 14.23 -45.08
N LEU A 323 -45.78 15.39 -45.13
CA LEU A 323 -46.12 16.53 -45.98
C LEU A 323 -45.45 16.50 -47.39
N LYS A 324 -44.86 15.37 -47.83
CA LYS A 324 -44.28 15.16 -49.18
C LYS A 324 -43.23 16.20 -49.62
N LYS A 325 -42.39 16.73 -48.71
CA LYS A 325 -41.31 17.66 -49.06
C LYS A 325 -39.91 17.08 -48.74
N GLU A 326 -38.92 17.44 -49.56
CA GLU A 326 -37.53 16.95 -49.55
C GLU A 326 -36.99 16.52 -48.16
N THR A 327 -36.65 15.24 -48.06
CA THR A 327 -36.29 14.56 -46.79
C THR A 327 -34.78 14.40 -46.57
N MET A 328 -33.96 14.48 -47.62
CA MET A 328 -32.52 14.13 -47.54
C MET A 328 -31.69 15.08 -46.65
N ARG A 329 -31.92 16.39 -46.70
CA ARG A 329 -31.15 17.35 -45.89
C ARG A 329 -31.36 17.19 -44.38
N THR A 330 -32.53 16.72 -43.94
CA THR A 330 -32.83 16.53 -42.52
C THR A 330 -32.15 15.28 -41.97
N VAL A 331 -32.08 14.21 -42.76
CA VAL A 331 -31.39 12.96 -42.38
C VAL A 331 -29.90 13.21 -42.13
N ILE A 332 -29.22 13.90 -43.04
CA ILE A 332 -27.79 14.22 -42.90
C ILE A 332 -27.52 15.01 -41.61
N LYS A 333 -28.34 16.02 -41.30
CA LYS A 333 -28.21 16.80 -40.07
C LYS A 333 -28.41 15.95 -38.81
N GLY A 334 -29.38 15.02 -38.84
CA GLY A 334 -29.62 14.08 -37.75
C GLY A 334 -28.41 13.18 -37.49
N THR A 335 -27.83 12.59 -38.55
CA THR A 335 -26.65 11.72 -38.43
C THR A 335 -25.43 12.44 -37.86
N VAL A 336 -25.19 13.70 -38.24
CA VAL A 336 -24.08 14.49 -37.70
C VAL A 336 -24.24 14.76 -36.20
N ILE A 337 -25.46 15.10 -35.75
CA ILE A 337 -25.73 15.33 -34.32
C ILE A 337 -25.58 14.04 -33.53
N GLU A 338 -26.02 12.91 -34.09
CA GLU A 338 -25.89 11.61 -33.45
C GLU A 338 -24.42 11.20 -33.25
N LEU A 339 -23.58 11.37 -34.27
CA LEU A 339 -22.14 11.17 -34.16
C LEU A 339 -21.52 12.05 -33.07
N LEU A 340 -22.00 13.28 -32.93
CA LEU A 340 -21.54 14.22 -31.90
C LEU A 340 -21.98 13.80 -30.49
N VAL A 341 -23.20 13.26 -30.34
CA VAL A 341 -23.68 12.66 -29.08
C VAL A 341 -22.81 11.45 -28.69
N VAL A 342 -22.54 10.54 -29.63
CA VAL A 342 -21.68 9.37 -29.39
C VAL A 342 -20.26 9.80 -29.01
N ALA A 343 -19.68 10.77 -29.72
CA ALA A 343 -18.35 11.29 -29.42
C ALA A 343 -18.28 11.90 -28.00
N LEU A 344 -19.26 12.74 -27.62
CA LEU A 344 -19.32 13.33 -26.29
C LEU A 344 -19.56 12.28 -25.19
N ALA A 345 -20.34 11.24 -25.47
CA ALA A 345 -20.55 10.14 -24.53
C ALA A 345 -19.27 9.31 -24.32
N VAL A 346 -18.47 9.09 -25.38
CA VAL A 346 -17.13 8.48 -25.25
C VAL A 346 -16.19 9.36 -24.44
N VAL A 347 -16.20 10.68 -24.68
CA VAL A 347 -15.41 11.63 -23.86
C VAL A 347 -15.83 11.57 -22.39
N GLN A 348 -17.14 11.54 -22.11
CA GLN A 348 -17.66 11.37 -20.75
C GLN A 348 -17.17 10.07 -20.12
N TYR A 349 -17.21 8.96 -20.84
CA TYR A 349 -16.76 7.67 -20.34
C TYR A 349 -15.25 7.68 -20.03
N VAL A 350 -14.43 8.18 -20.95
CA VAL A 350 -12.97 8.19 -20.81
C VAL A 350 -12.53 9.14 -19.70
N GLN A 351 -13.14 10.33 -19.58
CA GLN A 351 -12.72 11.34 -18.61
C GLN A 351 -13.35 11.15 -17.23
N CYS A 352 -14.60 10.68 -17.18
CA CYS A 352 -15.39 10.65 -15.94
C CYS A 352 -15.62 9.23 -15.41
N GLY A 353 -15.19 8.18 -16.12
CA GLY A 353 -15.22 6.78 -15.66
C GLY A 353 -16.61 6.19 -15.44
N SER A 354 -17.67 6.92 -15.81
CA SER A 354 -19.07 6.53 -15.62
C SER A 354 -19.84 6.60 -16.93
N ILE A 355 -20.75 5.64 -17.13
CA ILE A 355 -21.65 5.57 -18.27
C ILE A 355 -23.07 5.81 -17.76
N ASN A 356 -23.73 6.84 -18.27
CA ASN A 356 -25.17 7.00 -18.04
C ASN A 356 -25.93 6.09 -19.00
N LEU A 357 -26.26 4.87 -18.56
CA LEU A 357 -26.88 3.83 -19.37
C LEU A 357 -28.19 4.30 -20.05
N LEU A 358 -28.93 5.19 -19.39
CA LEU A 358 -30.19 5.76 -19.89
C LEU A 358 -29.96 6.60 -21.15
N LEU A 359 -28.89 7.40 -21.19
CA LEU A 359 -28.53 8.21 -22.35
C LEU A 359 -28.22 7.32 -23.56
N TYR A 360 -27.48 6.23 -23.37
CA TYR A 360 -27.17 5.27 -24.43
C TYR A 360 -28.41 4.55 -24.94
N ALA A 361 -29.29 4.09 -24.04
CA ALA A 361 -30.54 3.46 -24.43
C ALA A 361 -31.42 4.40 -25.26
N SER A 362 -31.48 5.69 -24.90
CA SER A 362 -32.23 6.71 -25.65
C SER A 362 -31.66 6.98 -27.04
N SER A 363 -30.34 7.11 -27.16
CA SER A 363 -29.66 7.31 -28.45
C SER A 363 -29.85 6.12 -29.36
N PHE A 364 -29.73 4.90 -28.83
CA PHE A 364 -29.92 3.66 -29.59
C PHE A 364 -31.38 3.52 -30.07
N GLY A 365 -32.35 3.85 -29.21
CA GLY A 365 -33.77 3.89 -29.59
C GLY A 365 -34.03 4.86 -30.74
N MET A 366 -33.42 6.04 -30.71
CA MET A 366 -33.55 7.05 -31.78
C MET A 366 -32.93 6.58 -33.11
N MET A 367 -31.80 5.86 -33.06
CA MET A 367 -31.21 5.20 -34.24
C MET A 367 -32.17 4.24 -34.91
N ILE A 368 -32.81 3.37 -34.11
CA ILE A 368 -33.74 2.37 -34.61
C ILE A 368 -34.91 3.07 -35.30
N VAL A 369 -35.46 4.11 -34.69
CA VAL A 369 -36.55 4.90 -35.30
C VAL A 369 -36.10 5.53 -36.62
N MET A 370 -34.90 6.13 -36.68
CA MET A 370 -34.38 6.69 -37.93
C MET A 370 -34.18 5.62 -39.01
N LEU A 371 -33.60 4.47 -38.67
CA LEU A 371 -33.42 3.35 -39.62
C LEU A 371 -34.77 2.84 -40.14
N ILE A 372 -35.77 2.66 -39.27
CA ILE A 372 -37.11 2.27 -39.68
C ILE A 372 -37.70 3.28 -40.67
N THR A 373 -37.56 4.59 -40.42
CA THR A 373 -38.07 5.61 -41.34
C THR A 373 -37.36 5.60 -42.70
N ILE A 374 -36.04 5.34 -42.74
CA ILE A 374 -35.27 5.21 -43.99
C ILE A 374 -35.74 3.97 -44.76
N ILE A 375 -35.89 2.83 -44.08
CA ILE A 375 -36.35 1.58 -44.68
C ILE A 375 -37.76 1.77 -45.25
N GLN A 376 -38.70 2.30 -44.47
CA GLN A 376 -40.07 2.57 -44.91
C GLN A 376 -40.11 3.45 -46.16
N LYS A 377 -39.29 4.52 -46.20
CA LYS A 377 -39.17 5.38 -47.36
C LYS A 377 -38.62 4.63 -48.58
N SER A 378 -37.55 3.84 -48.41
CA SER A 378 -36.96 3.07 -49.51
C SER A 378 -37.92 2.03 -50.11
N VAL A 379 -38.74 1.40 -49.26
CA VAL A 379 -39.78 0.45 -49.67
C VAL A 379 -40.92 1.15 -50.41
N PHE A 380 -41.28 2.37 -49.98
CA PHE A 380 -42.30 3.17 -50.66
C PHE A 380 -41.83 3.62 -52.06
N GLU A 381 -40.60 4.14 -52.15
CA GLU A 381 -40.00 4.54 -53.44
C GLU A 381 -39.80 3.34 -54.38
N SER A 382 -39.44 2.17 -53.87
CA SER A 382 -39.31 0.97 -54.71
C SER A 382 -40.65 0.52 -55.26
N LYS A 383 -41.72 0.49 -54.43
CA LYS A 383 -43.07 0.17 -54.89
C LYS A 383 -43.58 1.15 -55.96
N GLN A 384 -43.26 2.43 -55.83
CA GLN A 384 -43.66 3.44 -56.82
C GLN A 384 -42.96 3.22 -58.17
N LYS A 385 -41.66 2.89 -58.16
CA LYS A 385 -40.92 2.54 -59.38
C LYS A 385 -41.41 1.26 -60.02
N THR A 386 -41.74 0.22 -59.24
CA THR A 386 -42.30 -1.03 -59.80
C THR A 386 -43.67 -0.79 -60.45
N SER A 387 -44.52 0.04 -59.85
CA SER A 387 -45.82 0.41 -60.44
C SER A 387 -45.67 1.20 -61.74
N GLU A 388 -44.70 2.11 -61.84
CA GLU A 388 -44.37 2.83 -63.08
C GLU A 388 -43.77 1.91 -64.15
N GLN A 389 -42.97 0.91 -63.73
CA GLN A 389 -42.34 -0.03 -64.65
C GLN A 389 -43.32 -1.08 -65.19
N GLU A 390 -44.26 -1.58 -64.37
CA GLU A 390 -45.33 -2.47 -64.82
C GLU A 390 -46.29 -1.76 -65.79
N SER A 391 -46.56 -0.46 -65.57
CA SER A 391 -47.34 0.35 -66.51
C SER A 391 -46.57 0.68 -67.81
N ALA A 392 -45.24 0.77 -67.76
CA ALA A 392 -44.39 0.92 -68.94
C ALA A 392 -44.20 -0.39 -69.74
N GLU A 393 -44.13 -1.56 -69.09
CA GLU A 393 -44.02 -2.87 -69.74
C GLU A 393 -45.33 -3.35 -70.36
N SER A 394 -46.48 -2.97 -69.81
CA SER A 394 -47.80 -3.14 -70.46
C SER A 394 -47.86 -2.45 -71.84
N TYR A 395 -47.05 -1.41 -72.08
CA TYR A 395 -46.98 -0.69 -73.35
C TYR A 395 -45.97 -1.28 -74.36
N LYS A 396 -45.13 -2.25 -73.96
CA LYS A 396 -44.02 -2.77 -74.79
C LYS A 396 -44.21 -4.19 -75.32
N SER A 397 -45.35 -4.84 -75.07
CA SER A 397 -45.70 -6.15 -75.65
C SER A 397 -46.19 -6.05 -77.11
N ARG A 398 -45.33 -5.55 -78.01
CA ARG A 398 -45.31 -5.97 -79.44
C ARG A 398 -44.01 -6.74 -79.67
N PRO A 399 -44.07 -7.97 -80.22
CA PRO A 399 -42.93 -8.88 -80.20
C PRO A 399 -41.91 -8.53 -81.28
N LYS A 400 -40.63 -8.47 -80.90
CA LYS A 400 -39.51 -8.74 -81.81
C LYS A 400 -38.60 -9.78 -81.18
N ILE A 401 -38.23 -10.70 -82.06
CA ILE A 401 -37.72 -12.05 -81.86
C ILE A 401 -36.19 -12.05 -82.03
N LEU A 402 -35.50 -12.98 -81.33
CA LEU A 402 -34.09 -13.45 -81.48
C LEU A 402 -32.98 -12.56 -80.84
N PHE A 403 -31.85 -13.06 -80.33
CA PHE A 403 -31.20 -14.38 -80.32
C PHE A 403 -30.27 -14.50 -79.07
N SER A 404 -30.05 -15.75 -78.64
CA SER A 404 -29.11 -16.33 -77.66
C SER A 404 -27.67 -15.77 -77.63
N ILE A 405 -26.96 -15.92 -76.49
CA ILE A 405 -25.74 -16.76 -76.35
C ILE A 405 -25.28 -16.85 -74.87
N LYS A 406 -25.09 -18.11 -74.43
CA LYS A 406 -24.44 -18.58 -73.18
C LYS A 406 -22.96 -18.18 -73.10
N LYS A 407 -22.41 -18.02 -71.89
CA LYS A 407 -21.05 -18.50 -71.56
C LYS A 407 -20.95 -18.97 -70.11
N PHE A 408 -20.12 -19.99 -69.92
CA PHE A 408 -20.08 -20.94 -68.81
C PHE A 408 -18.65 -20.98 -68.25
N ARG A 409 -18.49 -20.91 -66.91
CA ARG A 409 -17.40 -21.45 -66.03
C ARG A 409 -15.93 -20.97 -66.27
N PRO A 410 -14.91 -21.29 -65.42
CA PRO A 410 -14.84 -22.10 -64.18
C PRO A 410 -13.99 -21.55 -62.99
N TYR A 411 -14.07 -22.27 -61.85
CA TYR A 411 -13.08 -22.60 -60.78
C TYR A 411 -11.73 -21.85 -60.65
N PHE A 412 -11.35 -21.52 -59.40
CA PHE A 412 -10.02 -21.81 -58.80
C PHE A 412 -10.10 -21.87 -57.25
N GLN A 413 -9.63 -22.97 -56.66
CA GLN A 413 -9.12 -23.15 -55.28
C GLN A 413 -7.57 -23.31 -55.40
N PRO A 414 -6.71 -23.53 -54.36
CA PRO A 414 -6.72 -23.23 -52.92
C PRO A 414 -5.37 -22.62 -52.41
N ALA A 415 -5.20 -22.55 -51.06
CA ALA A 415 -3.99 -22.85 -50.26
C ALA A 415 -3.05 -21.71 -49.72
N PRO A 416 -2.32 -21.96 -48.59
CA PRO A 416 -2.05 -21.03 -47.47
C PRO A 416 -0.52 -20.76 -47.32
N PRO A 417 0.13 -20.64 -46.13
CA PRO A 417 -0.15 -20.01 -44.83
C PRO A 417 0.89 -18.91 -44.48
N LYS A 418 0.70 -18.11 -43.42
CA LYS A 418 1.85 -17.56 -42.65
C LYS A 418 1.59 -17.62 -41.14
N LYS A 419 2.43 -18.43 -40.49
CA LYS A 419 2.71 -18.42 -39.06
C LYS A 419 3.49 -17.15 -38.74
N GLU A 420 3.14 -16.46 -37.67
CA GLU A 420 4.10 -15.65 -36.94
C GLU A 420 3.96 -15.95 -35.45
N LYS A 421 4.96 -16.68 -34.95
CA LYS A 421 5.22 -16.85 -33.52
C LYS A 421 5.82 -15.54 -33.01
N THR A 422 5.24 -14.96 -31.97
CA THR A 422 5.97 -14.06 -31.08
C THR A 422 6.11 -14.75 -29.73
N GLU A 423 7.30 -15.33 -29.52
CA GLU A 423 7.78 -15.79 -28.22
C GLU A 423 8.09 -14.58 -27.30
N PRO A 424 7.99 -14.76 -25.98
CA PRO A 424 8.32 -13.74 -25.00
C PRO A 424 9.82 -13.46 -24.96
N LYS A 425 10.20 -12.17 -25.11
CA LYS A 425 11.58 -11.71 -24.83
C LYS A 425 11.81 -11.69 -23.32
N ILE A 426 12.56 -12.68 -22.84
CA ILE A 426 13.24 -12.62 -21.54
C ILE A 426 14.53 -11.81 -21.72
N ILE A 427 14.63 -10.68 -21.03
CA ILE A 427 15.88 -9.91 -20.93
C ILE A 427 16.65 -10.46 -19.73
N ILE A 428 17.69 -11.27 -20.00
CA ILE A 428 18.68 -11.67 -19.00
C ILE A 428 19.76 -10.58 -18.95
N VAL A 429 19.73 -9.74 -17.91
CA VAL A 429 20.86 -8.86 -17.59
C VAL A 429 21.91 -9.67 -16.83
N LYS A 430 22.91 -10.19 -17.52
CA LYS A 430 24.15 -10.68 -16.90
C LYS A 430 25.00 -9.49 -16.45
N LYS A 431 24.87 -9.05 -15.19
CA LYS A 431 25.90 -8.22 -14.54
C LYS A 431 27.02 -9.12 -14.03
N LYS A 432 28.13 -9.12 -14.77
CA LYS A 432 29.39 -9.78 -14.43
C LYS A 432 30.12 -8.90 -13.40
N TYR A 433 29.90 -9.10 -12.10
CA TYR A 433 30.74 -8.47 -11.08
C TYR A 433 32.08 -9.22 -11.00
N LYS A 434 33.16 -8.53 -11.37
CA LYS A 434 34.54 -9.01 -11.19
C LYS A 434 34.82 -9.15 -9.69
N LYS A 435 35.01 -10.38 -9.24
CA LYS A 435 35.36 -10.83 -7.88
C LYS A 435 36.80 -10.45 -7.46
N ALA A 436 37.33 -9.31 -7.92
CA ALA A 436 38.75 -8.95 -7.76
C ALA A 436 39.02 -7.65 -6.98
N GLU A 437 38.01 -6.89 -6.55
CA GLU A 437 38.24 -5.66 -5.75
C GLU A 437 37.77 -5.74 -4.29
N ILE A 438 37.02 -6.77 -3.89
CA ILE A 438 36.53 -6.94 -2.51
C ILE A 438 37.64 -7.47 -1.57
N ILE A 439 38.69 -8.09 -2.10
CA ILE A 439 39.83 -8.61 -1.30
C ILE A 439 40.83 -7.49 -0.90
N LYS A 440 40.79 -6.32 -1.54
CA LYS A 440 41.67 -5.19 -1.21
C LYS A 440 41.13 -4.32 -0.06
N SER A 441 39.82 -4.31 0.17
CA SER A 441 39.18 -3.52 1.24
C SER A 441 39.23 -4.23 2.60
N LEU A 442 39.20 -5.55 2.64
CA LEU A 442 39.26 -6.34 3.89
C LEU A 442 40.66 -6.44 4.51
N LYS A 443 41.74 -6.14 3.77
CA LYS A 443 43.09 -6.05 4.33
C LYS A 443 43.39 -4.72 5.03
N LYS A 444 42.58 -3.67 4.86
CA LYS A 444 42.76 -2.38 5.54
C LYS A 444 42.06 -2.29 6.90
N ALA A 445 41.10 -3.18 7.18
CA ALA A 445 40.37 -3.25 8.46
C ALA A 445 41.11 -4.02 9.58
N LYS A 446 42.28 -4.60 9.30
CA LYS A 446 43.08 -5.37 10.28
C LYS A 446 44.19 -4.59 10.98
N LEU A 447 44.23 -3.26 10.85
CA LEU A 447 45.32 -2.40 11.35
C LEU A 447 44.96 -1.43 12.48
N TRP A 448 43.76 -1.52 13.06
CA TRP A 448 43.41 -0.80 14.30
C TRP A 448 43.00 -1.81 15.38
N LYS A 449 44.00 -2.56 15.84
CA LYS A 449 44.06 -3.16 17.18
C LYS A 449 45.42 -2.79 17.77
N LYS A 450 45.45 -1.69 18.51
CA LYS A 450 46.37 -1.44 19.62
C LYS A 450 45.72 -0.44 20.55
#